data_AF-A0A973BDI3-F1
#
_entry.id   AF-A0A973BDI3-F1
#
_cell.length_a   1.000
_cell.length_b   1.000
_cell.length_c   1.000
_cell.angle_alpha   90.00
_cell.angle_beta   90.00
_cell.angle_gamma   90.00
#
_symmetry.space_group_name_H-M   'P 1'
#
loop_
_entity.id
_entity.type
_entity.pdbx_description
1 polymer ?
#
loop_
_entity_poly.entity_id
_entity_poly.type
_entity_poly.pdbx_seq_one_letter_code
_entity_poly.pdbx_strand_id
1 'polypeptide(L)'
;MKKVLVLVVLILLSSNVFSQKKEKIKGSRFVTVKQHDLAAYSAIDIGEEFKVCFIKGDAPAIEIEADDNLHDVIDFSINGST
;
A
#
# COMPACT_ATOMS: atom_id res chain seq x y z
N MET A 1 39.03 24.68 0.83
CA MET A 1 38.63 23.26 0.74
C MET A 1 37.59 22.88 1.80
N LYS A 2 37.85 23.07 3.11
CA LYS A 2 36.87 22.75 4.18
C LYS A 2 35.48 23.40 4.01
N LYS A 3 35.41 24.67 3.61
CA LYS A 3 34.13 25.40 3.41
C LYS A 3 33.27 24.82 2.27
N VAL A 4 33.90 24.34 1.20
CA VAL A 4 33.19 23.70 0.07
C VAL A 4 32.66 22.34 0.48
N LEU A 5 33.44 21.58 1.25
CA LEU A 5 33.04 20.27 1.76
C LEU A 5 31.85 20.38 2.73
N VAL A 6 31.82 21.40 3.59
CA VAL A 6 30.65 21.69 4.45
C VAL A 6 29.41 22.00 3.62
N LEU A 7 29.56 22.74 2.52
CA LEU A 7 28.44 23.13 1.65
C LEU A 7 27.86 21.93 0.90
N VAL A 8 28.70 21.01 0.43
CA VAL A 8 28.27 19.74 -0.19
C VAL A 8 27.51 18.85 0.80
N VAL A 9 27.99 18.75 2.04
CA VAL A 9 27.32 17.97 3.10
C VAL A 9 25.95 18.57 3.44
N LEU A 10 25.84 19.90 3.48
CA LEU A 10 24.58 20.59 3.75
C LEU A 10 23.52 20.32 2.68
N ILE A 11 23.93 20.29 1.40
CA ILE A 11 23.05 19.97 0.27
C ILE A 11 22.54 18.52 0.37
N LEU A 12 23.42 17.56 0.69
CA LEU A 12 23.05 16.14 0.84
C LEU A 12 22.11 15.86 2.02
N LEU A 13 22.19 16.65 3.10
CA LEU A 13 21.28 16.53 4.25
C LEU A 13 19.88 17.06 3.91
N SER A 14 19.77 18.09 3.08
CA SER A 14 18.50 18.73 2.73
C SER A 14 17.57 17.86 1.87
N SER A 15 18.11 16.95 1.05
CA SER A 15 17.31 16.04 0.21
C SER A 15 16.60 14.95 0.99
N ASN A 16 17.02 14.66 2.23
CA ASN A 16 16.43 13.61 3.06
C ASN A 16 15.15 14.05 3.80
N VAL A 17 14.81 15.35 3.79
CA VAL A 17 13.65 15.89 4.52
C VAL A 17 12.33 15.66 3.78
N PHE A 18 12.36 15.59 2.44
CA PHE A 18 11.14 15.52 1.63
C PHE A 18 10.63 14.09 1.37
N SER A 19 11.42 13.05 1.63
CA SER A 19 11.10 11.68 1.20
C SER A 19 10.43 10.79 2.26
N GLN A 20 10.17 11.29 3.47
CA GLN A 20 9.79 10.44 4.62
C GLN A 20 8.30 10.45 5.01
N LYS A 21 7.42 11.07 4.21
CA LYS A 21 5.99 11.03 4.48
C LYS A 21 5.25 10.47 3.28
N LYS A 22 4.86 9.18 3.36
CA LYS A 22 3.70 8.70 2.59
C LYS A 22 2.54 9.66 2.91
N GLU A 23 1.94 10.25 1.89
CA GLU A 23 0.80 11.14 2.09
C GLU A 23 -0.31 10.39 2.81
N LYS A 24 -0.84 10.97 3.89
CA LYS A 24 -1.96 10.38 4.61
C LYS A 24 -3.23 10.75 3.86
N ILE A 25 -3.92 9.74 3.33
CA ILE A 25 -5.22 9.92 2.69
C ILE A 25 -6.29 9.74 3.75
N LYS A 26 -7.22 10.69 3.81
CA LYS A 26 -8.35 10.64 4.74
C LYS A 26 -9.50 9.90 4.07
N GLY A 27 -10.12 8.95 4.77
CA GLY A 27 -11.32 8.27 4.31
C GLY A 27 -12.51 9.22 4.14
N SER A 28 -13.31 9.00 3.10
CA SER A 28 -14.49 9.78 2.75
C SER A 28 -15.70 9.53 3.66
N ARG A 29 -15.66 8.45 4.46
CA ARG A 29 -16.77 7.85 5.23
C ARG A 29 -17.85 7.15 4.42
N PHE A 30 -17.70 7.03 3.10
CA PHE A 30 -18.62 6.29 2.24
C PHE A 30 -18.10 4.86 2.05
N VAL A 31 -18.51 3.95 2.94
CA VAL A 31 -18.09 2.55 2.88
C VAL A 31 -18.72 1.86 1.67
N THR A 32 -17.87 1.26 0.84
CA THR A 32 -18.26 0.49 -0.34
C THR A 32 -17.52 -0.84 -0.37
N VAL A 33 -18.15 -1.83 -0.99
CA VAL A 33 -17.61 -3.17 -1.14
C VAL A 33 -17.31 -3.40 -2.61
N LYS A 34 -16.08 -3.83 -2.92
CA LYS A 34 -15.67 -4.22 -4.26
C LYS A 34 -15.08 -5.62 -4.24
N GLN A 35 -15.56 -6.47 -5.13
CA GLN A 35 -15.03 -7.82 -5.34
C GLN A 35 -14.14 -7.82 -6.59
N HIS A 36 -12.99 -8.48 -6.48
CA HIS A 36 -12.06 -8.71 -7.57
C HIS A 36 -11.77 -10.20 -7.68
N ASP A 37 -11.89 -10.73 -8.89
CA ASP A 37 -11.52 -12.11 -9.20
C ASP A 37 -9.99 -12.22 -9.22
N LEU A 38 -9.47 -13.31 -8.65
CA LEU A 38 -8.04 -13.58 -8.55
C LEU A 38 -7.67 -14.81 -9.40
N ALA A 39 -6.40 -14.91 -9.78
CA ALA A 39 -5.85 -16.17 -10.25
C ALA A 39 -5.65 -17.14 -9.07
N ALA A 40 -5.42 -18.41 -9.36
CA ALA A 40 -5.15 -19.39 -8.32
C ALA A 40 -3.86 -19.03 -7.55
N TYR A 41 -3.94 -19.03 -6.22
CA TYR A 41 -2.83 -18.79 -5.31
C TYR A 41 -2.81 -19.86 -4.21
N SER A 42 -1.68 -20.01 -3.52
CA SER A 42 -1.49 -20.98 -2.43
C SER A 42 -0.98 -20.36 -1.13
N ALA A 43 -0.52 -19.12 -1.18
CA ALA A 43 -0.08 -18.36 -0.03
C ALA A 43 -0.64 -16.93 -0.13
N ILE A 44 -0.65 -16.22 1.00
CA ILE A 44 -1.14 -14.85 1.09
C ILE A 44 -0.12 -14.08 1.92
N ASP A 45 0.29 -12.93 1.43
CA ASP A 45 1.14 -11.97 2.15
C ASP A 45 0.35 -10.68 2.39
N ILE A 46 0.38 -10.18 3.63
CA ILE A 46 -0.39 -9.02 4.07
C ILE A 46 0.60 -8.00 4.63
N GLY A 47 0.88 -6.96 3.85
CA GLY A 47 1.92 -5.98 4.19
C GLY A 47 1.54 -4.96 5.26
N GLU A 48 0.25 -4.73 5.49
CA GLU A 48 -0.25 -3.72 6.42
C GLU A 48 -1.28 -4.34 7.39
N GLU A 49 -1.73 -3.58 8.38
CA GLU A 49 -2.70 -4.06 9.37
C GLU A 49 -4.12 -4.05 8.79
N PHE A 50 -4.47 -5.12 8.06
CA PHE A 50 -5.83 -5.37 7.56
C PHE A 50 -6.57 -6.37 8.44
N LYS A 51 -7.88 -6.15 8.60
CA LYS A 51 -8.78 -7.17 9.13
C LYS A 51 -9.18 -8.11 8.00
N VAL A 52 -8.58 -9.30 7.98
CA VAL A 52 -8.81 -10.30 6.93
C VAL A 52 -9.71 -11.42 7.43
N CYS A 53 -10.66 -11.82 6.59
CA CYS A 53 -11.56 -12.94 6.81
C CYS A 53 -11.43 -13.92 5.65
N PHE A 54 -11.23 -15.21 5.97
CA PHE A 54 -11.18 -16.26 4.94
C PHE A 54 -12.54 -16.91 4.77
N ILE A 55 -13.05 -16.87 3.54
CA ILE A 55 -14.32 -17.47 3.16
C ILE A 55 -14.02 -18.57 2.14
N LYS A 56 -14.51 -19.79 2.40
CA LYS A 56 -14.40 -20.88 1.45
C LYS A 56 -15.39 -20.64 0.31
N GLY A 57 -14.88 -20.29 -0.86
CA GLY A 57 -15.65 -20.16 -2.10
C GLY A 57 -15.20 -21.18 -3.15
N ASP A 58 -15.96 -21.24 -4.25
CA ASP A 58 -15.65 -22.11 -5.39
C ASP A 58 -14.56 -21.53 -6.30
N ALA A 59 -14.38 -20.20 -6.27
CA ALA A 59 -13.38 -19.48 -7.05
C ALA A 59 -12.52 -18.59 -6.15
N PRO A 60 -11.22 -18.42 -6.47
CA PRO A 60 -10.36 -17.46 -5.78
C PRO A 60 -10.80 -16.03 -6.09
N ALA A 61 -11.18 -15.30 -5.04
CA ALA A 61 -11.58 -13.90 -5.13
C ALA A 61 -11.14 -13.16 -3.87
N ILE A 62 -11.04 -11.83 -3.98
CA ILE A 62 -10.83 -10.91 -2.87
C ILE A 62 -11.98 -9.92 -2.82
N GLU A 63 -12.48 -9.66 -1.62
CA GLU A 63 -13.52 -8.67 -1.35
C GLU A 63 -12.95 -7.62 -0.41
N ILE A 64 -13.00 -6.36 -0.84
CA ILE A 64 -12.46 -5.22 -0.11
C ILE A 64 -13.63 -4.36 0.35
N GLU A 65 -13.77 -4.21 1.67
CA GLU A 65 -14.72 -3.28 2.30
C GLU A 65 -13.94 -2.08 2.84
N ALA A 66 -14.10 -0.92 2.19
CA ALA A 66 -13.38 0.31 2.54
C ALA A 66 -14.14 1.56 2.08
N ASP A 67 -13.72 2.73 2.57
CA ASP A 67 -14.19 4.02 2.05
C ASP A 67 -13.89 4.13 0.55
N ASP A 68 -14.83 4.66 -0.24
CA ASP A 68 -14.78 4.72 -1.70
C ASP A 68 -13.44 5.21 -2.28
N ASN A 69 -12.86 6.25 -1.67
CA ASN A 69 -11.63 6.90 -2.08
C ASN A 69 -10.36 6.14 -1.68
N LEU A 70 -10.48 5.12 -0.81
CA LEU A 70 -9.36 4.29 -0.38
C LEU A 70 -9.20 3.04 -1.25
N HIS A 71 -10.21 2.66 -2.02
CA HIS A 71 -10.11 1.50 -2.93
C HIS A 71 -8.97 1.64 -3.93
N ASP A 72 -8.72 2.84 -4.43
CA ASP A 72 -7.71 3.09 -5.47
C ASP A 72 -6.27 3.04 -4.95
N VAL A 73 -6.08 3.01 -3.63
CA VAL A 73 -4.74 2.96 -3.00
C VAL A 73 -4.45 1.64 -2.31
N ILE A 74 -5.42 0.72 -2.29
CA ILE A 74 -5.22 -0.64 -1.79
C ILE A 74 -4.72 -1.48 -2.97
N ASP A 75 -3.43 -1.72 -2.98
CA ASP A 75 -2.79 -2.57 -3.98
C ASP A 75 -2.91 -4.04 -3.61
N PHE A 76 -3.27 -4.86 -4.60
CA PHE A 76 -3.20 -6.32 -4.52
C PHE A 76 -2.65 -6.86 -5.84
N SER A 77 -1.77 -7.85 -5.76
CA SER A 77 -1.17 -8.49 -6.94
C SER A 77 -0.80 -9.92 -6.63
N ILE A 78 -0.80 -10.77 -7.64
CA ILE A 78 -0.33 -12.15 -7.53
C ILE A 78 1.08 -12.22 -8.12
N ASN A 79 2.04 -12.60 -7.27
CA ASN A 79 3.43 -12.78 -7.62
C ASN A 79 3.77 -14.28 -7.54
N GLY A 80 3.67 -14.95 -8.69
CA GLY A 80 3.89 -16.39 -8.79
C GLY A 80 2.70 -17.17 -8.23
N SER A 81 2.80 -17.61 -6.96
CA SER A 81 1.77 -18.39 -6.26
C SER A 81 1.31 -17.73 -4.95
N THR A 82 1.66 -16.46 -4.75
CA THR A 82 1.40 -15.66 -3.55
C THR A 82 0.77 -14.33 -3.94
#